data_AF-A0A813HJS3-F1
#
_entry.id   AF-A0A813HJS3-F1
#
_cell.length_a   1.000
_cell.length_b   1.000
_cell.length_c   1.000
_cell.angle_alpha   90.00
_cell.angle_beta   90.00
_cell.angle_gamma   90.00
#
_symmetry.space_group_name_H-M   'P 1'
#
loop_
_entity.id
_entity.type
_entity.pdbx_description
1 polymer ?
#
loop_
_entity_poly.entity_id
_entity_poly.type
_entity_poly.pdbx_seq_one_letter_code
_entity_poly.pdbx_strand_id
1 'polypeptide(L)'
;TIELILDNEADFQRILVKLVPKGFGLLGILRVLARVGEVTGNCDRLPVFLNSSLLGSGFDQEASHLIHFIERSKAGFYAFDAKVDYTVMSKVAYVFSGGLLTLLAKAVQL
;
A
#
# COMPACT_ATOMS: atom_id res chain seq x y z
N THR A 1 36.77 -28.06 10.80
CA THR A 1 36.27 -26.76 11.32
C THR A 1 36.27 -25.69 10.24
N ILE A 2 37.36 -25.48 9.49
CA ILE A 2 37.41 -24.46 8.43
C ILE A 2 36.48 -24.78 7.24
N GLU A 3 36.40 -26.04 6.79
CA GLU A 3 35.47 -26.44 5.71
C GLU A 3 33.99 -26.24 6.08
N LEU A 4 33.64 -26.43 7.36
CA LEU A 4 32.26 -26.28 7.85
C LEU A 4 31.82 -24.81 7.90
N ILE A 5 32.77 -23.89 8.09
CA ILE A 5 32.54 -22.43 8.03
C ILE A 5 32.38 -21.98 6.58
N LEU A 6 33.21 -22.51 5.67
CA LEU A 6 33.17 -22.21 4.24
C LEU A 6 31.90 -22.73 3.55
N ASP A 7 31.41 -23.91 3.93
CA ASP A 7 30.19 -24.49 3.37
C ASP A 7 28.96 -23.67 3.80
N ASN A 8 28.91 -23.24 5.06
CA ASN A 8 27.87 -22.37 5.59
C ASN A 8 27.84 -20.98 4.92
N GLU A 9 29.01 -20.40 4.63
CA GLU A 9 29.11 -19.11 3.96
C GLU A 9 28.67 -19.19 2.49
N ALA A 10 29.02 -20.29 1.79
CA ALA A 10 28.62 -20.53 0.42
C ALA A 10 27.10 -20.75 0.27
N ASP A 11 26.48 -21.48 1.20
CA ASP A 11 25.03 -21.68 1.20
C ASP A 11 24.28 -20.41 1.54
N PHE A 12 24.80 -19.60 2.47
CA PHE A 12 24.23 -18.29 2.78
C PHE A 12 24.22 -17.35 1.56
N GLN A 13 25.33 -17.29 0.81
CA GLN A 13 25.41 -16.52 -0.44
C GLN A 13 24.41 -17.00 -1.50
N ARG A 14 24.23 -18.31 -1.66
CA ARG A 14 23.25 -18.87 -2.60
C ARG A 14 21.80 -18.53 -2.23
N ILE A 15 21.49 -18.52 -0.94
CA ILE A 15 20.16 -18.12 -0.45
C ILE A 15 19.94 -16.63 -0.67
N LEU A 16 20.92 -15.78 -0.32
CA LEU A 16 20.85 -14.34 -0.51
C LEU A 16 20.61 -13.97 -1.98
N VAL A 17 21.38 -14.53 -2.92
CA VAL A 17 21.24 -14.24 -4.36
C VAL A 17 19.85 -14.61 -4.88
N LYS A 18 19.22 -15.66 -4.33
CA LYS A 18 17.84 -16.05 -4.69
C LYS A 18 16.77 -15.20 -4.01
N LEU A 19 17.06 -14.64 -2.83
CA LEU A 19 16.10 -13.92 -1.99
C LEU A 19 16.08 -12.42 -2.28
N VAL A 20 17.22 -11.82 -2.57
CA VAL A 20 17.38 -10.38 -2.88
C VAL A 20 16.44 -9.91 -4.00
N PRO A 21 16.38 -10.54 -5.19
CA PRO A 21 15.49 -10.07 -6.26
C PRO A 21 14.01 -10.20 -5.88
N LYS A 22 13.65 -11.24 -5.11
CA LYS A 22 12.28 -11.43 -4.61
C LYS A 22 11.90 -10.36 -3.59
N GLY A 23 12.78 -10.06 -2.64
CA GLY A 23 12.59 -9.02 -1.64
C GLY A 23 12.48 -7.63 -2.27
N PHE A 24 13.31 -7.34 -3.27
CA PHE A 24 13.29 -6.05 -3.98
C PHE A 24 12.00 -5.85 -4.78
N GLY A 25 11.54 -6.88 -5.49
CA GLY A 25 10.26 -6.84 -6.19
C GLY A 25 9.08 -6.59 -5.25
N LEU A 26 9.10 -7.23 -4.09
CA LEU A 26 8.04 -7.10 -3.08
C LEU A 26 8.02 -5.71 -2.43
N LEU A 27 9.19 -5.13 -2.14
CA LEU A 27 9.32 -3.73 -1.70
C LEU A 27 8.81 -2.74 -2.76
N GLY A 28 9.08 -3.01 -4.04
CA GLY A 28 8.57 -2.21 -5.15
C GLY A 28 7.04 -2.19 -5.18
N ILE A 29 6.42 -3.37 -5.09
CA ILE A 29 4.95 -3.51 -5.05
C ILE A 29 4.37 -2.77 -3.84
N LEU A 30 5.00 -2.89 -2.66
CA LEU A 30 4.54 -2.21 -1.45
C LEU A 30 4.57 -0.68 -1.59
N ARG A 31 5.62 -0.14 -2.23
CA ARG A 31 5.72 1.29 -2.54
C ARG A 31 4.65 1.77 -3.50
N VAL A 32 4.38 1.00 -4.56
CA VAL A 32 3.32 1.34 -5.52
C VAL A 32 1.98 1.35 -4.81
N LEU A 33 1.68 0.32 -4.02
CA LEU A 33 0.45 0.26 -3.22
C LEU A 33 0.32 1.45 -2.26
N ALA A 34 1.41 1.87 -1.61
CA ALA A 34 1.43 3.05 -0.73
C ALA A 34 1.02 4.33 -1.48
N ARG A 35 1.59 4.55 -2.66
CA ARG A 35 1.24 5.72 -3.50
C ARG A 35 -0.19 5.65 -4.00
N VAL A 36 -0.65 4.47 -4.39
CA VAL A 36 -2.01 4.25 -4.86
C VAL A 36 -3.03 4.51 -3.74
N GLY A 37 -2.75 4.05 -2.53
CA GLY A 37 -3.57 4.34 -1.35
C GLY A 37 -3.60 5.83 -0.99
N GLU A 38 -2.46 6.52 -1.07
CA GLU A 38 -2.36 7.97 -0.85
C GLU A 38 -3.20 8.76 -1.85
N VAL A 39 -3.09 8.45 -3.15
CA VAL A 39 -3.88 9.12 -4.20
C VAL A 39 -5.37 8.84 -4.02
N THR A 40 -5.72 7.58 -3.73
CA THR A 40 -7.13 7.19 -3.52
C THR A 40 -7.72 7.88 -2.28
N GLY A 41 -6.95 7.99 -1.20
CA GLY A 41 -7.38 8.74 -0.01
C GLY A 41 -7.50 10.24 -0.25
N ASN A 42 -6.73 10.81 -1.18
CA ASN A 42 -6.90 12.20 -1.61
C ASN A 42 -8.14 12.39 -2.50
N CYS A 43 -8.54 11.37 -3.27
CA CYS A 43 -9.80 11.40 -4.03
C CYS A 43 -11.04 11.39 -3.12
N ASP A 44 -10.95 10.84 -1.91
CA ASP A 44 -12.04 10.87 -0.92
C ASP A 44 -12.19 12.22 -0.21
N ARG A 45 -11.18 13.08 -0.27
CA ARG A 45 -11.24 14.42 0.29
C ARG A 45 -11.80 15.37 -0.76
N LEU A 46 -13.03 15.83 -0.57
CA LEU A 46 -13.53 16.97 -1.34
C LEU A 46 -12.52 18.13 -1.17
N PRO A 47 -12.00 18.71 -2.26
CA PRO A 47 -11.06 19.81 -2.15
C PRO A 47 -11.71 20.93 -1.35
N VAL A 48 -11.02 21.38 -0.30
CA VAL A 48 -11.46 22.43 0.65
C VAL A 48 -11.97 23.70 -0.08
N PHE A 49 -11.48 23.93 -1.30
CA PHE A 49 -11.92 25.00 -2.20
C PHE A 49 -13.42 24.95 -2.57
N LEU A 50 -14.04 23.77 -2.66
CA LEU A 50 -15.50 23.63 -2.84
C LEU A 50 -16.27 24.15 -1.62
N ASN A 51 -15.69 23.98 -0.43
CA ASN A 51 -16.33 24.43 0.82
C ASN A 51 -16.23 25.95 1.00
N SER A 52 -15.14 26.59 0.53
CA SER A 52 -14.98 28.05 0.61
C SER A 52 -15.78 28.83 -0.44
N SER A 53 -16.01 28.25 -1.62
CA SER A 53 -16.84 28.88 -2.68
C SER A 53 -18.34 28.86 -2.34
N LEU A 54 -18.80 27.93 -1.51
CA LEU A 54 -20.21 27.70 -1.22
C LEU A 54 -20.78 28.65 -0.13
N LEU A 55 -19.91 29.31 0.65
CA LEU A 55 -20.29 30.18 1.77
C LEU A 55 -20.66 31.62 1.35
N GLY A 56 -20.45 32.00 0.08
CA GLY A 56 -20.50 33.40 -0.36
C GLY A 56 -21.85 33.92 -0.87
N SER A 57 -22.64 33.12 -1.58
CA SER A 57 -23.89 33.61 -2.18
C SER A 57 -24.72 32.48 -2.76
N GLY A 58 -25.90 32.24 -2.19
CA GLY A 58 -26.95 31.41 -2.79
C GLY A 58 -26.61 29.92 -2.86
N PHE A 59 -27.34 29.11 -2.10
CA PHE A 59 -27.24 27.66 -2.15
C PHE A 59 -27.82 27.18 -3.50
N ASP A 60 -26.99 27.18 -4.54
CA ASP A 60 -27.43 26.82 -5.89
C ASP A 60 -27.58 25.31 -6.00
N GLN A 61 -28.75 24.86 -6.46
CA GLN A 61 -29.13 23.45 -6.47
C GLN A 61 -28.19 22.61 -7.34
N GLU A 62 -27.62 23.22 -8.38
CA GLU A 62 -26.59 22.65 -9.25
C GLU A 62 -25.27 22.36 -8.51
N ALA A 63 -24.86 23.24 -7.60
CA ALA A 63 -23.65 23.03 -6.79
C ALA A 63 -23.82 21.83 -5.84
N SER A 64 -25.01 21.63 -5.28
CA SER A 64 -25.32 20.45 -4.46
C SER A 64 -25.27 19.15 -5.28
N HIS A 65 -25.74 19.20 -6.54
CA HIS A 65 -25.70 18.07 -7.46
C HIS A 65 -24.27 17.70 -7.84
N LEU A 66 -23.41 18.69 -8.06
CA LEU A 66 -22.00 18.48 -8.36
C LEU A 66 -21.25 17.89 -7.15
N ILE A 67 -21.52 18.38 -5.95
CA ILE A 67 -20.94 17.84 -4.71
C ILE A 67 -21.35 16.37 -4.53
N HIS A 68 -22.64 16.05 -4.68
CA HIS A 68 -23.11 14.67 -4.60
C HIS A 68 -22.57 13.79 -5.73
N PHE A 69 -22.37 14.32 -6.93
CA PHE A 69 -21.73 13.61 -8.02
C PHE A 69 -20.27 13.30 -7.71
N ILE A 70 -19.51 14.27 -7.17
CA ILE A 70 -18.11 14.07 -6.76
C ILE A 70 -18.03 13.05 -5.62
N GLU A 71 -18.88 13.16 -4.61
CA GLU A 71 -18.96 12.21 -3.49
C GLU A 71 -19.34 10.79 -3.96
N ARG A 72 -20.29 10.66 -4.89
CA ARG A 72 -20.71 9.35 -5.45
C ARG A 72 -19.85 8.84 -6.59
N SER A 73 -18.97 9.66 -7.17
CA SER A 73 -18.10 9.27 -8.29
C SER A 73 -17.19 8.10 -7.93
N LYS A 74 -16.98 7.85 -6.63
CA LYS A 74 -16.15 6.75 -6.13
C LYS A 74 -14.76 6.78 -6.78
N ALA A 75 -14.26 7.97 -7.10
CA ALA A 75 -12.96 8.17 -7.71
C ALA A 75 -11.85 7.59 -6.81
N GLY A 76 -10.92 6.88 -7.42
CA GLY A 76 -9.89 6.14 -6.70
C GLY A 76 -9.37 4.96 -7.49
N PHE A 77 -8.30 4.35 -7.01
CA PHE A 77 -7.76 3.14 -7.60
C PHE A 77 -8.41 1.90 -7.01
N TYR A 78 -8.69 0.93 -7.88
CA TYR A 78 -9.30 -0.35 -7.54
C TYR A 78 -8.35 -1.48 -7.89
N ALA A 79 -8.17 -2.42 -6.97
CA ALA A 79 -7.55 -3.71 -7.23
C ALA A 79 -8.68 -4.75 -7.27
N PHE A 80 -9.03 -5.23 -8.46
CA PHE A 80 -10.25 -6.00 -8.70
C PHE A 80 -11.49 -5.21 -8.24
N ASP A 81 -12.30 -5.76 -7.33
CA ASP A 81 -13.48 -5.09 -6.75
C ASP A 81 -13.16 -4.31 -5.46
N ALA A 82 -11.91 -4.33 -4.98
CA ALA A 82 -11.52 -3.66 -3.75
C ALA A 82 -10.93 -2.27 -4.03
N LYS A 83 -11.55 -1.22 -3.49
CA LYS A 83 -10.98 0.13 -3.46
C LYS A 83 -9.71 0.12 -2.61
N VAL A 84 -8.60 0.60 -3.16
CA VAL A 84 -7.33 0.64 -2.46
C VAL A 84 -7.32 1.86 -1.52
N ASP A 85 -7.78 1.68 -0.30
CA ASP A 85 -7.78 2.69 0.76
C ASP A 85 -6.75 2.37 1.87
N TYR A 86 -6.66 3.26 2.87
CA TYR A 86 -5.81 3.04 4.05
C TYR A 86 -6.19 1.78 4.84
N THR A 87 -7.45 1.36 4.79
CA THR A 87 -7.95 0.14 5.45
C THR A 87 -7.40 -1.11 4.77
N VAL A 88 -7.40 -1.17 3.44
CA VAL A 88 -6.81 -2.26 2.67
C VAL A 88 -5.29 -2.26 2.85
N MET A 89 -4.65 -1.08 2.85
CA MET A 89 -3.22 -0.94 3.12
C MET A 89 -2.80 -1.49 4.49
N SER A 90 -3.56 -1.18 5.55
CA SER A 90 -3.25 -1.67 6.90
C SER A 90 -3.38 -3.20 7.00
N LYS A 91 -4.37 -3.80 6.32
CA LYS A 91 -4.50 -5.27 6.22
C LYS A 91 -3.33 -5.91 5.48
N VAL A 92 -2.91 -5.32 4.35
CA VAL A 92 -1.74 -5.81 3.59
C VAL A 92 -0.47 -5.70 4.44
N ALA A 93 -0.28 -4.60 5.16
CA ALA A 93 0.86 -4.42 6.05
C ALA A 93 0.88 -5.45 7.20
N TYR A 94 -0.29 -5.76 7.77
CA TYR A 94 -0.42 -6.78 8.82
C TYR A 94 -0.09 -8.20 8.32
N VAL A 95 -0.62 -8.59 7.16
CA VAL A 95 -0.30 -9.89 6.57
C VAL A 95 1.19 -9.98 6.21
N PHE A 96 1.76 -8.89 5.70
CA PHE A 96 3.17 -8.84 5.35
C PHE A 96 4.09 -8.94 6.57
N SER A 97 3.78 -8.22 7.66
CA SER A 97 4.57 -8.27 8.89
C SER A 97 4.51 -9.65 9.56
N GLY A 98 3.33 -10.27 9.59
CA GLY A 98 3.16 -11.65 10.10
C GLY A 98 3.93 -12.67 9.27
N GLY A 99 3.90 -12.54 7.93
CA GLY A 99 4.67 -13.39 7.03
C GLY A 99 6.18 -13.23 7.22
N LEU A 100 6.66 -11.99 7.35
CA LEU A 100 8.06 -11.69 7.60
C LEU A 100 8.54 -12.27 8.94
N LEU A 101 7.75 -12.09 10.00
CA LEU A 101 8.06 -12.65 11.33
C LEU A 101 8.16 -14.17 11.29
N THR A 102 7.25 -14.83 10.57
CA THR A 102 7.25 -16.29 10.43
C THR A 102 8.47 -16.79 9.66
N LEU A 103 8.88 -16.06 8.60
CA LEU A 103 10.10 -16.38 7.85
C LEU A 103 11.35 -16.20 8.71
N LEU A 104 11.44 -15.13 9.48
CA LEU A 104 12.55 -14.90 10.41
C LEU A 104 12.60 -15.96 11.51
N ALA A 105 11.46 -16.33 12.08
CA ALA A 105 11.38 -17.40 13.07
C ALA A 105 11.89 -18.73 12.52
N LYS A 106 11.56 -19.07 11.27
CA LYS A 106 12.11 -20.26 10.60
C LYS A 106 13.60 -20.15 10.28
N ALA A 107 14.08 -18.97 9.93
CA ALA A 107 15.49 -18.74 9.63
C ALA A 107 16.38 -18.78 10.89
N VAL A 108 15.84 -18.46 12.07
CA VAL A 108 16.55 -18.53 13.36
C VAL A 108 16.62 -19.96 13.92
N GLN A 109 15.69 -20.83 13.51
CA GLN A 109 15.64 -22.25 13.93
C GLN A 109 16.48 -23.19 13.06
N LEU A 110 16.96 -22.72 11.90
CA LEU A 110 17.92 -23.41 11.04
C LEU A 110 19.35 -23.08 11.48
#